data_AF-A0A225VIF7-F1
#
_entry.id   AF-A0A225VIF7-F1
#
_cell.length_a   1.000
_cell.length_b   1.000
_cell.length_c   1.000
_cell.angle_alpha   90.00
_cell.angle_beta   90.00
_cell.angle_gamma   90.00
#
_symmetry.space_group_name_H-M   'P 1'
#
loop_
_entity.id
_entity.type
_entity.pdbx_description
1 polymer ?
#
loop_
_entity_poly.entity_id
_entity_poly.type
_entity_poly.pdbx_seq_one_letter_code
_entity_poly.pdbx_strand_id
1 'polypeptide(L)'
;MARSFPDRAARAVRPTTADYCDHLITAPIVQTPMAAKPCEMIDGANTPEPISFETDVGGRLGLFVERYSAIEMQDLIAYWKFTHRFLVPPILVNTDPYLTTFCVKQEIRRSHARVRWKVILFLFIIAMREGWCDMDLRLDSFFMHFPQRTNEVLWYPGIEVRRANLADPQLNRPKPTTLIEALEDCDYADPWRTHFRLQLADHPARRIARLAGKYFNMAVQTAAAPAPTP
;
A
#
# COMPACT_ATOMS: atom_id res chain seq x y z
N MET A 1 14.64 0.48 19.40
CA MET A 1 13.38 1.23 19.20
C MET A 1 12.81 0.90 17.84
N ALA A 2 11.63 0.28 17.79
CA ALA A 2 10.94 -0.04 16.54
C ALA A 2 10.38 1.27 15.96
N ARG A 3 10.72 1.59 14.70
CA ARG A 3 10.11 2.71 13.97
C ARG A 3 8.70 2.30 13.55
N SER A 4 7.74 2.47 14.44
CA SER A 4 6.31 2.36 14.16
C SER A 4 5.88 3.54 13.29
N PHE A 5 5.93 3.36 11.97
CA PHE A 5 5.91 4.46 10.97
C PHE A 5 7.05 5.47 11.20
N PRO A 6 7.65 6.06 10.16
CA PRO A 6 8.62 7.12 10.39
C PRO A 6 7.91 8.26 11.13
N ASP A 7 8.39 8.58 12.34
CA ASP A 7 8.06 9.83 13.02
C ASP A 7 8.32 10.93 12.00
N ARG A 8 7.25 11.60 11.59
CA ARG A 8 7.32 12.59 10.52
C ARG A 8 8.27 13.67 10.98
N ALA A 9 9.36 13.86 10.24
CA ALA A 9 10.10 15.11 10.31
C ALA A 9 9.08 16.25 10.19
N ALA A 10 9.22 17.26 11.08
CA ALA A 10 8.37 18.45 11.10
C ALA A 10 8.13 18.92 9.67
N ARG A 11 6.86 19.28 9.34
CA ARG A 11 6.43 19.71 7.99
C ARG A 11 7.55 20.46 7.29
N ALA A 12 8.29 19.76 6.43
CA ALA A 12 9.30 20.39 5.61
C ALA A 12 8.58 21.49 4.81
N VAL A 13 9.26 22.62 4.62
CA VAL A 13 8.80 23.68 3.73
C VAL A 13 8.30 23.04 2.44
N ARG A 14 7.09 23.39 2.00
CA ARG A 14 6.52 22.81 0.77
C ARG A 14 7.51 23.06 -0.37
N PRO A 15 7.93 22.01 -1.10
CA PRO A 15 8.82 22.16 -2.24
C PRO A 15 8.22 23.13 -3.26
N THR A 16 9.07 24.01 -3.78
CA THR A 16 8.77 24.89 -4.92
C THR A 16 8.96 24.14 -6.23
N THR A 17 8.51 24.69 -7.36
CA THR A 17 8.68 24.06 -8.68
C THR A 17 10.14 23.85 -9.06
N ALA A 18 11.07 24.63 -8.51
CA ALA A 18 12.50 24.42 -8.70
C ALA A 18 13.02 23.15 -8.00
N ASP A 19 12.32 22.68 -6.96
CA ASP A 19 12.73 21.58 -6.07
C ASP A 19 12.49 20.19 -6.63
N TYR A 20 11.78 20.08 -7.74
CA TYR A 20 11.46 18.80 -8.36
C TYR A 20 11.39 18.91 -9.89
N CYS A 21 11.36 17.76 -10.54
CA CYS A 21 11.31 17.62 -11.99
C CYS A 21 9.86 17.74 -12.46
N ASP A 22 9.32 18.96 -12.47
CA ASP A 22 7.94 19.26 -12.89
C ASP A 22 7.65 18.90 -14.35
N HIS A 23 8.65 18.97 -15.22
CA HIS A 23 8.57 18.53 -16.62
C HIS A 23 8.22 17.04 -16.79
N LEU A 24 8.39 16.20 -15.75
CA LEU A 24 7.94 14.80 -15.76
C LEU A 24 6.44 14.65 -15.52
N ILE A 25 5.73 15.73 -15.17
CA ILE A 25 4.30 15.73 -14.81
C ILE A 25 3.47 16.17 -16.01
N THR A 26 3.60 15.46 -17.12
CA THR A 26 2.82 15.69 -18.35
C THR A 26 1.94 14.49 -18.66
N ALA A 27 0.83 14.68 -19.37
CA ALA A 27 -0.07 13.57 -19.71
C ALA A 27 0.64 12.38 -20.40
N PRO A 28 1.49 12.56 -21.43
CA PRO A 28 2.17 11.44 -22.07
C PRO A 28 3.09 10.67 -21.12
N ILE A 29 3.85 11.38 -20.28
CA ILE A 29 4.79 10.76 -19.33
C ILE A 29 4.03 10.05 -18.20
N VAL A 30 2.90 10.58 -17.75
CA VAL A 30 2.05 9.93 -16.73
C VAL A 30 1.34 8.70 -17.29
N GLN A 31 0.96 8.69 -18.57
CA GLN A 31 0.28 7.55 -19.20
C GLN A 31 1.15 6.29 -19.23
N THR A 32 2.43 6.42 -19.58
CA THR A 32 3.36 5.30 -19.74
C THR A 32 3.43 4.38 -18.52
N PRO A 33 3.75 4.87 -17.30
CA PRO A 33 3.80 4.01 -16.12
C PRO A 33 2.40 3.49 -15.74
N MET A 34 1.32 4.22 -16.00
CA MET A 34 -0.03 3.71 -15.71
C MET A 34 -0.43 2.54 -16.62
N ALA A 35 0.07 2.51 -17.85
CA ALA A 35 -0.12 1.41 -18.79
C ALA A 35 0.73 0.18 -18.43
N ALA A 36 1.92 0.40 -17.85
CA ALA A 36 2.85 -0.65 -17.42
C ALA A 36 2.40 -1.41 -16.15
N LYS A 37 1.18 -1.15 -15.64
CA LYS A 37 0.62 -1.75 -14.42
C LYS A 37 1.61 -1.73 -13.25
N PRO A 38 1.89 -0.53 -12.72
CA PRO A 38 2.99 -0.31 -11.79
C PRO A 38 2.77 -0.99 -10.42
N CYS A 39 1.55 -1.43 -10.12
CA CYS A 39 1.31 -2.32 -8.97
C CYS A 39 1.91 -3.72 -9.16
N GLU A 40 1.93 -4.27 -10.37
CA GLU A 40 2.54 -5.57 -10.68
C GLU A 40 4.08 -5.49 -10.65
N MET A 41 4.66 -4.33 -10.99
CA MET A 41 6.10 -4.08 -10.87
C MET A 41 6.61 -4.15 -9.42
N ILE A 42 5.73 -3.94 -8.44
CA ILE A 42 6.05 -3.99 -7.02
C ILE A 42 5.99 -5.40 -6.44
N ASP A 43 5.32 -6.33 -7.11
CA ASP A 43 5.27 -7.74 -6.74
C ASP A 43 6.51 -8.51 -7.22
N GLY A 44 7.67 -7.85 -7.24
CA GLY A 44 8.94 -8.40 -7.72
C GLY A 44 9.27 -9.76 -7.09
N ALA A 45 10.23 -10.47 -7.70
CA ALA A 45 10.57 -11.88 -7.43
C ALA A 45 10.88 -12.26 -5.96
N ASN A 46 11.00 -11.28 -5.06
CA ASN A 46 11.27 -11.46 -3.62
C ASN A 46 10.01 -11.27 -2.74
N THR A 47 8.83 -11.08 -3.33
CA THR A 47 7.58 -10.98 -2.58
C THR A 47 7.32 -12.34 -1.91
N PRO A 48 7.17 -12.39 -0.59
CA PRO A 48 6.85 -13.65 0.08
C PRO A 48 5.47 -14.09 -0.41
N GLU A 49 5.26 -15.40 -0.48
CA GLU A 49 3.92 -15.93 -0.74
C GLU A 49 2.94 -15.30 0.26
N PRO A 50 1.82 -14.73 -0.22
CA PRO A 50 0.79 -14.16 0.64
C PRO A 50 0.37 -15.17 1.70
N ILE A 51 -0.16 -14.69 2.82
CA ILE A 51 -0.77 -15.57 3.81
C ILE A 51 -2.01 -16.19 3.15
N SER A 52 -1.85 -17.42 2.68
CA SER A 52 -2.95 -18.17 2.07
C SER A 52 -3.89 -18.67 3.15
N PHE A 53 -5.17 -18.37 3.00
CA PHE A 53 -6.23 -18.99 3.80
C PHE A 53 -6.67 -20.29 3.16
N GLU A 54 -7.12 -21.25 3.97
CA GLU A 54 -7.92 -22.34 3.45
C GLU A 54 -9.19 -21.76 2.79
N THR A 55 -9.47 -22.19 1.56
CA THR A 55 -10.58 -21.62 0.76
C THR A 55 -11.95 -22.18 1.14
N ASP A 56 -12.00 -23.20 2.02
CA ASP A 56 -13.22 -23.95 2.37
C ASP A 56 -13.59 -23.88 3.86
N VAL A 57 -13.19 -22.80 4.56
CA VAL A 57 -13.43 -22.68 6.02
C VAL A 57 -14.90 -22.39 6.36
N GLY A 58 -15.73 -22.06 5.37
CA GLY A 58 -17.15 -21.75 5.55
C GLY A 58 -17.40 -20.59 6.54
N GLY A 59 -18.67 -20.30 6.81
CA GLY A 59 -19.07 -19.31 7.81
C GLY A 59 -18.50 -17.90 7.59
N ARG A 60 -18.22 -17.19 8.69
CA ARG A 60 -17.73 -15.80 8.64
C ARG A 60 -16.27 -15.67 8.21
N LEU A 61 -15.45 -16.69 8.47
CA LEU A 61 -14.06 -16.72 7.98
C LEU A 61 -14.05 -16.93 6.46
N GLY A 62 -14.88 -17.83 5.91
CA GLY A 62 -15.03 -17.98 4.46
C GLY A 62 -15.46 -16.69 3.78
N LEU A 63 -16.43 -15.97 4.35
CA LEU A 63 -16.83 -14.65 3.85
C LEU A 63 -15.69 -13.62 3.92
N PHE A 64 -14.87 -13.64 4.98
CA PHE A 64 -13.69 -12.80 5.08
C PHE A 64 -12.70 -13.10 3.95
N VAL A 65 -12.36 -14.38 3.74
CA VAL A 65 -11.42 -14.84 2.72
C VAL A 65 -11.88 -14.44 1.32
N GLU A 66 -13.13 -14.73 0.98
CA GLU A 66 -13.74 -14.37 -0.31
C GLU A 66 -13.60 -12.87 -0.60
N ARG A 67 -13.97 -12.03 0.37
CA ARG A 67 -13.94 -10.57 0.22
C ARG A 67 -12.51 -10.04 0.17
N TYR A 68 -11.61 -10.63 0.95
CA TYR A 68 -10.21 -10.23 1.03
C TYR A 68 -9.51 -10.48 -0.32
N SER A 69 -9.65 -11.69 -0.87
CA SER A 69 -9.12 -12.03 -2.21
C SER A 69 -9.72 -11.17 -3.32
N ALA A 70 -11.01 -10.84 -3.23
CA ALA A 70 -11.64 -9.96 -4.22
C ALA A 70 -11.05 -8.53 -4.22
N ILE A 71 -10.68 -8.00 -3.05
CA ILE A 71 -10.10 -6.66 -2.92
C ILE A 71 -8.65 -6.65 -3.38
N GLU A 72 -7.90 -7.73 -3.14
CA GLU A 72 -6.57 -7.91 -3.72
C GLU A 72 -6.64 -7.77 -5.25
N MET A 73 -7.50 -8.55 -5.90
CA MET A 73 -7.64 -8.49 -7.36
C MET A 73 -8.15 -7.14 -7.89
N GLN A 74 -9.06 -6.48 -7.18
CA GLN A 74 -9.76 -5.29 -7.70
C GLN A 74 -9.08 -3.96 -7.39
N ASP A 75 -8.40 -3.85 -6.24
CA ASP A 75 -7.98 -2.56 -5.67
C ASP A 75 -6.46 -2.40 -5.53
N LEU A 76 -5.63 -3.39 -5.90
CA LEU A 76 -4.16 -3.29 -5.85
C LEU A 76 -3.65 -1.99 -6.49
N ILE A 77 -4.18 -1.62 -7.66
CA ILE A 77 -3.80 -0.37 -8.33
C ILE A 77 -4.23 0.88 -7.55
N ALA A 78 -5.35 0.82 -6.82
CA ALA A 78 -5.83 1.93 -6.00
C ALA A 78 -4.95 2.10 -4.74
N TYR A 79 -4.52 0.99 -4.13
CA TYR A 79 -3.56 0.99 -3.04
C TYR A 79 -2.21 1.54 -3.47
N TRP A 80 -1.65 1.02 -4.57
CA TRP A 80 -0.39 1.51 -5.12
C TRP A 80 -0.42 3.02 -5.39
N LYS A 81 -1.48 3.49 -6.07
CA LYS A 81 -1.69 4.92 -6.35
C LYS A 81 -1.83 5.77 -5.09
N PHE A 82 -2.14 5.16 -3.95
CA PHE A 82 -2.29 5.85 -2.69
C PHE A 82 -0.94 6.07 -1.99
N THR A 83 -0.04 5.09 -2.02
CA THR A 83 1.32 5.23 -1.48
C THR A 83 2.26 6.01 -2.41
N HIS A 84 1.94 6.04 -3.71
CA HIS A 84 2.72 6.72 -4.74
C HIS A 84 1.98 7.93 -5.33
N ARG A 85 1.19 8.63 -4.51
CA ARG A 85 0.49 9.84 -4.96
C ARG A 85 1.50 10.99 -5.16
N PHE A 86 1.75 11.38 -6.41
CA PHE A 86 2.51 12.58 -6.74
C PHE A 86 1.59 13.81 -6.83
N LEU A 87 2.18 14.99 -6.64
CA LEU A 87 1.49 16.25 -6.89
C LEU A 87 1.27 16.45 -8.39
N VAL A 88 0.03 16.66 -8.81
CA VAL A 88 -0.27 17.25 -10.12
C VAL A 88 -0.61 18.73 -9.91
N PRO A 89 0.22 19.67 -10.37
CA PRO A 89 -0.04 21.10 -10.17
C PRO A 89 -1.42 21.52 -10.69
N PRO A 90 -2.16 22.39 -9.98
CA PRO A 90 -3.49 22.82 -10.39
C PRO A 90 -3.53 23.45 -11.80
N ILE A 91 -2.47 24.16 -12.17
CA ILE A 91 -2.33 24.74 -13.52
C ILE A 91 -2.37 23.63 -14.58
N LEU A 92 -1.63 22.54 -14.39
CA LEU A 92 -1.61 21.42 -15.32
C LEU A 92 -2.95 20.66 -15.35
N VAL A 93 -3.61 20.51 -14.20
CA VAL A 93 -4.96 19.94 -14.15
C VAL A 93 -5.91 20.78 -15.01
N ASN A 94 -5.91 22.10 -14.84
CA ASN A 94 -6.83 23.00 -15.54
C ASN A 94 -6.56 23.10 -17.06
N THR A 95 -5.32 22.85 -17.49
CA THR A 95 -4.92 22.97 -18.89
C THR A 95 -4.95 21.65 -19.66
N ASP A 96 -4.80 20.51 -18.97
CA ASP A 96 -4.73 19.19 -19.59
C ASP A 96 -5.97 18.32 -19.24
N PRO A 97 -6.85 18.00 -20.22
CA PRO A 97 -8.04 17.17 -20.00
C PRO A 97 -7.74 15.76 -19.51
N TYR A 98 -6.61 15.18 -19.91
CA TYR A 98 -6.20 13.86 -19.45
C TYR A 98 -5.84 13.90 -17.97
N LEU A 99 -5.05 14.90 -17.53
CA LEU A 99 -4.67 15.05 -16.13
C LEU A 99 -5.87 15.36 -15.23
N THR A 100 -6.84 16.16 -15.72
CA THR A 100 -8.13 16.33 -15.05
C THR A 100 -8.82 14.98 -14.82
N THR A 101 -9.02 14.22 -15.90
CA THR A 101 -9.72 12.93 -15.85
C THR A 101 -8.96 11.92 -14.97
N PHE A 102 -7.63 11.93 -15.04
CA PHE A 102 -6.75 11.08 -14.24
C PHE A 102 -6.96 11.32 -12.75
N CYS A 103 -6.88 12.57 -12.29
CA CYS A 103 -7.06 12.95 -10.89
C CYS A 103 -8.45 12.56 -10.36
N VAL A 104 -9.51 12.82 -11.14
CA VAL A 104 -10.90 12.47 -10.76
C VAL A 104 -11.07 10.95 -10.64
N LYS A 105 -10.61 10.19 -11.65
CA LYS A 105 -10.71 8.72 -11.63
C LYS A 105 -9.91 8.12 -10.48
N GLN A 106 -8.76 8.70 -10.14
CA GLN A 106 -7.96 8.27 -9.00
C GLN A 106 -8.72 8.45 -7.68
N GLU A 107 -9.32 9.62 -7.44
CA GLU A 107 -10.07 9.89 -6.22
C GLU A 107 -11.31 8.98 -6.08
N ILE A 108 -12.01 8.70 -7.18
CA ILE A 108 -13.14 7.76 -7.20
C ILE A 108 -12.70 6.35 -6.80
N ARG A 109 -11.64 5.83 -7.45
CA ARG A 109 -11.09 4.49 -7.12
C ARG A 109 -10.67 4.42 -5.67
N ARG A 110 -9.99 5.45 -5.17
CA ARG A 110 -9.56 5.58 -3.78
C ARG A 110 -10.74 5.56 -2.80
N SER A 111 -11.83 6.25 -3.13
CA SER A 111 -13.05 6.26 -2.32
C SER A 111 -13.68 4.87 -2.25
N HIS A 112 -13.83 4.19 -3.40
CA HIS A 112 -14.39 2.84 -3.46
C HIS A 112 -13.52 1.82 -2.70
N ALA A 113 -12.21 1.84 -2.91
CA ALA A 113 -11.28 0.97 -2.22
C ALA A 113 -11.32 1.18 -0.71
N ARG A 114 -11.43 2.43 -0.24
CA ARG A 114 -11.62 2.75 1.18
C ARG A 114 -12.93 2.19 1.75
N VAL A 115 -14.02 2.24 0.99
CA VAL A 115 -15.31 1.67 1.42
C VAL A 115 -15.19 0.15 1.55
N ARG A 116 -14.63 -0.53 0.54
CA ARG A 116 -14.40 -1.97 0.55
C ARG A 116 -13.48 -2.40 1.70
N TRP A 117 -12.41 -1.64 1.95
CA TRP A 117 -11.49 -1.89 3.06
C TRP A 117 -12.16 -1.83 4.44
N LYS A 118 -13.12 -0.92 4.66
CA LYS A 118 -13.87 -0.89 5.93
C LYS A 118 -14.67 -2.18 6.18
N VAL A 119 -15.23 -2.78 5.13
CA VAL A 119 -15.92 -4.06 5.23
C VAL A 119 -14.95 -5.17 5.63
N ILE A 120 -13.77 -5.22 5.02
CA ILE A 120 -12.70 -6.16 5.39
C ILE A 120 -12.26 -6.00 6.83
N LEU A 121 -12.01 -4.77 7.28
CA LEU A 121 -11.62 -4.50 8.66
C LEU A 121 -12.70 -4.99 9.65
N PHE A 122 -13.97 -4.79 9.32
CA PHE A 122 -15.07 -5.27 10.15
C PHE A 122 -15.11 -6.81 10.23
N LEU A 123 -15.02 -7.49 9.08
CA LEU A 123 -14.99 -8.96 9.02
C LEU A 123 -13.74 -9.52 9.72
N PHE A 124 -12.59 -8.87 9.56
CA PHE A 124 -11.35 -9.24 10.24
C PHE A 124 -11.48 -9.14 11.75
N ILE A 125 -12.04 -8.06 12.28
CA ILE A 125 -12.26 -7.90 13.72
C ILE A 125 -13.20 -8.97 14.27
N ILE A 126 -14.24 -9.33 13.53
CA ILE A 126 -15.16 -10.41 13.93
C ILE A 126 -14.44 -11.76 13.93
N ALA A 127 -13.72 -12.09 12.85
CA ALA A 127 -12.96 -13.32 12.76
C ALA A 127 -11.90 -13.42 13.88
N MET A 128 -11.25 -12.31 14.27
CA MET A 128 -10.35 -12.27 15.43
C MET A 128 -11.07 -12.53 16.74
N ARG A 129 -12.23 -11.89 16.97
CA ARG A 129 -13.02 -12.06 18.21
C ARG A 129 -13.52 -13.50 18.40
N GLU A 130 -13.74 -14.20 17.31
CA GLU A 130 -14.20 -15.58 17.29
C GLU A 130 -13.06 -16.60 17.28
N GLY A 131 -11.81 -16.14 17.28
CA GLY A 131 -10.62 -16.98 17.30
C GLY A 131 -10.25 -17.60 15.94
N TRP A 132 -10.93 -17.21 14.86
CA TRP A 132 -10.69 -17.72 13.51
C TRP A 132 -9.44 -17.15 12.85
N CYS A 133 -9.04 -15.92 13.20
CA CYS A 133 -7.81 -15.31 12.69
C CYS A 133 -7.07 -14.55 13.80
N ASP A 134 -5.77 -14.32 13.60
CA ASP A 134 -4.91 -13.63 14.57
C ASP A 134 -4.22 -12.43 13.90
N MET A 135 -3.37 -11.74 14.67
CA MET A 135 -2.57 -10.61 14.21
C MET A 135 -1.62 -10.95 13.06
N ASP A 136 -1.34 -12.22 12.78
CA ASP A 136 -0.47 -12.63 11.67
C ASP A 136 -1.00 -12.14 10.31
N LEU A 137 -2.32 -12.01 10.14
CA LEU A 137 -2.88 -11.40 8.94
C LEU A 137 -2.51 -9.92 8.77
N ARG A 138 -2.23 -9.20 9.85
CA ARG A 138 -1.70 -7.81 9.75
C ARG A 138 -0.28 -7.77 9.19
N LEU A 139 0.36 -8.93 9.08
CA LEU A 139 1.68 -9.12 8.49
C LEU A 139 1.58 -9.55 7.02
N ASP A 140 0.37 -9.78 6.51
CA ASP A 140 0.15 -10.00 5.10
C ASP A 140 0.45 -8.72 4.30
N SER A 141 1.18 -8.89 3.20
CA SER A 141 1.63 -7.81 2.31
C SER A 141 0.48 -6.99 1.71
N PHE A 142 -0.75 -7.52 1.72
CA PHE A 142 -1.95 -6.88 1.26
C PHE A 142 -2.82 -6.31 2.38
N PHE A 143 -2.62 -6.71 3.65
CA PHE A 143 -3.35 -6.17 4.80
C PHE A 143 -2.84 -4.76 5.17
N MET A 144 -3.03 -3.81 4.25
CA MET A 144 -2.45 -2.49 4.28
C MET A 144 -3.48 -1.46 4.74
N HIS A 145 -3.13 -0.70 5.77
CA HIS A 145 -3.91 0.48 6.12
C HIS A 145 -3.76 1.53 5.03
N PHE A 146 -4.86 2.09 4.52
CA PHE A 146 -4.82 3.37 3.84
C PHE A 146 -4.29 4.43 4.82
N PRO A 147 -3.13 5.08 4.57
CA PRO A 147 -2.76 6.29 5.30
C PRO A 147 -3.95 7.25 5.43
N GLN A 148 -4.10 7.83 6.62
CA GLN A 148 -5.07 8.89 6.84
C GLN A 148 -4.74 10.09 5.93
N ARG A 149 -5.71 10.96 5.62
CA ARG A 149 -5.45 12.17 4.80
C ARG A 149 -4.34 13.04 5.40
N THR A 150 -4.25 13.07 6.73
CA THR A 150 -3.17 13.74 7.45
C THR A 150 -1.82 13.10 7.14
N ASN A 151 -1.76 11.79 6.95
CA ASN A 151 -0.55 11.00 6.65
C ASN A 151 -0.30 10.84 5.14
N GLU A 152 -1.11 11.45 4.29
CA GLU A 152 -0.90 11.45 2.85
C GLU A 152 0.41 12.18 2.56
N VAL A 153 1.39 11.44 2.03
CA VAL A 153 2.70 11.98 1.66
C VAL A 153 2.72 12.15 0.15
N LEU A 154 2.52 13.39 -0.29
CA LEU A 154 2.81 13.77 -1.67
C LEU A 154 4.31 13.59 -1.91
N TRP A 155 4.65 12.85 -2.94
CA TRP A 155 6.02 12.81 -3.43
C TRP A 155 6.18 13.72 -4.66
N TYR A 156 7.42 14.13 -4.91
CA TYR A 156 7.77 15.10 -5.93
C TYR A 156 8.88 14.50 -6.81
N PRO A 157 8.70 14.37 -8.13
CA PRO A 157 9.68 13.69 -8.98
C PRO A 157 11.10 14.26 -8.87
N GLY A 158 12.10 13.41 -8.63
CA GLY A 158 13.51 13.82 -8.54
C GLY A 158 13.89 14.63 -7.30
N ILE A 159 12.99 14.82 -6.33
CA ILE A 159 13.30 15.56 -5.10
C ILE A 159 14.34 14.82 -4.24
N GLU A 160 14.29 13.49 -4.19
CA GLU A 160 15.19 12.68 -3.36
C GLU A 160 16.62 12.70 -3.92
N VAL A 161 16.77 12.60 -5.24
CA VAL A 161 18.06 12.82 -5.93
C VAL A 161 18.62 14.21 -5.62
N ARG A 162 17.77 15.25 -5.72
CA ARG A 162 18.20 16.61 -5.42
C ARG A 162 18.65 16.75 -3.95
N ARG A 163 17.89 16.20 -3.00
CA ARG A 163 18.23 16.19 -1.57
C ARG A 163 19.55 15.47 -1.31
N ALA A 164 19.75 14.31 -1.93
CA ALA A 164 20.99 13.54 -1.80
C ALA A 164 22.20 14.36 -2.31
N ASN A 165 22.09 14.95 -3.50
CA ASN A 165 23.17 15.78 -4.06
C ASN A 165 23.41 17.09 -3.26
N LEU A 166 22.39 17.64 -2.59
CA LEU A 166 22.57 18.79 -1.70
C LEU A 166 23.25 18.39 -0.39
N ALA A 167 22.96 17.20 0.14
CA ALA A 167 23.60 16.68 1.35
C ALA A 167 25.05 16.24 1.09
N ASP A 168 25.32 15.67 -0.08
CA ASP A 168 26.65 15.26 -0.52
C ASP A 168 26.84 15.57 -2.02
N PRO A 169 27.48 16.70 -2.36
CA PRO A 169 27.75 17.07 -3.75
C PRO A 169 28.64 16.09 -4.52
N GLN A 170 29.39 15.21 -3.84
CA GLN A 170 30.24 14.22 -4.50
C GLN A 170 29.43 13.06 -5.07
N LEU A 171 28.21 12.81 -4.59
CA LEU A 171 27.34 11.76 -5.13
C LEU A 171 27.00 11.98 -6.60
N ASN A 172 26.84 13.25 -7.01
CA ASN A 172 26.55 13.68 -8.39
C ASN A 172 25.52 12.79 -9.11
N ARG A 173 24.43 12.42 -8.42
CA ARG A 173 23.40 11.56 -8.97
C ARG A 173 22.69 12.26 -10.14
N PRO A 174 22.48 11.58 -11.28
CA PRO A 174 21.76 12.16 -12.41
C PRO A 174 20.31 12.44 -12.03
N LYS A 175 19.74 13.52 -12.57
CA LYS A 175 18.29 13.78 -12.44
C LYS A 175 17.52 12.70 -13.19
N PRO A 176 16.37 12.23 -12.65
CA PRO A 176 15.55 11.25 -13.35
C PRO A 176 15.00 11.85 -14.65
N THR A 177 15.00 11.03 -15.70
CA THR A 177 14.49 11.34 -17.03
C THR A 177 13.09 10.78 -17.26
N THR A 178 12.71 9.78 -16.47
CA THR A 178 11.37 9.17 -16.52
C THR A 178 10.69 9.22 -15.16
N LEU A 179 9.35 9.13 -15.17
CA LEU A 179 8.58 9.05 -13.92
C LEU A 179 8.84 7.74 -13.16
N ILE A 180 9.27 6.67 -13.86
CA ILE A 180 9.63 5.38 -13.25
C ILE A 180 10.93 5.52 -12.45
N GLU A 181 11.99 6.09 -13.05
CA GLU A 181 13.24 6.36 -12.34
C GLU A 181 13.00 7.22 -11.08
N ALA A 182 12.20 8.28 -11.23
CA ALA A 182 11.85 9.15 -10.10
C ALA A 182 11.06 8.41 -8.99
N LEU A 183 10.32 7.37 -9.37
CA LEU A 183 9.57 6.53 -8.44
C LEU A 183 10.50 5.57 -7.69
N GLU A 184 11.45 4.95 -8.40
CA GLU A 184 12.48 4.07 -7.82
C GLU A 184 13.32 4.82 -6.78
N ASP A 185 13.71 6.06 -7.06
CA ASP A 185 14.40 6.93 -6.10
C ASP A 185 13.56 7.17 -4.84
N CYS A 186 12.26 7.39 -5.02
CA CYS A 186 11.30 7.62 -3.93
C CYS A 186 11.13 6.36 -3.07
N ASP A 187 11.04 5.19 -3.71
CA ASP A 187 10.89 3.91 -3.03
C ASP A 187 12.16 3.52 -2.28
N TYR A 188 13.34 3.86 -2.81
CA TYR A 188 14.61 3.69 -2.12
C TYR A 188 14.71 4.60 -0.87
N ALA A 189 14.27 5.85 -0.97
CA ALA A 189 14.31 6.81 0.14
C ALA A 189 13.28 6.48 1.24
N ASP A 190 12.10 5.98 0.84
CA ASP A 190 10.98 5.64 1.71
C ASP A 190 10.50 4.18 1.45
N PRO A 191 11.22 3.13 1.92
CA PRO A 191 10.88 1.73 1.64
C PRO A 191 9.48 1.28 2.09
N TRP A 192 8.83 2.04 2.98
CA TRP A 192 7.46 1.78 3.39
C TRP A 192 6.44 1.98 2.25
N ARG A 193 6.76 2.73 1.20
CA ARG A 193 5.86 3.00 0.05
C ARG A 193 5.58 1.76 -0.78
N THR A 194 6.58 0.89 -0.88
CA THR A 194 6.46 -0.47 -1.43
C THR A 194 6.09 -1.48 -0.35
N HIS A 195 5.73 -1.02 0.86
CA HIS A 195 5.36 -1.84 2.00
C HIS A 195 6.43 -2.88 2.37
N PHE A 196 7.70 -2.54 2.20
CA PHE A 196 8.83 -3.46 2.38
C PHE A 196 8.79 -4.69 1.44
N ARG A 197 7.97 -4.72 0.39
CA ARG A 197 7.95 -5.85 -0.56
C ARG A 197 9.31 -6.07 -1.24
N LEU A 198 10.03 -4.97 -1.51
CA LEU A 198 11.39 -5.02 -2.05
C LEU A 198 12.46 -5.41 -1.00
N GLN A 199 12.18 -5.20 0.30
CA GLN A 199 13.11 -5.41 1.42
C GLN A 199 12.39 -6.10 2.58
N LEU A 200 11.85 -7.28 2.32
CA LEU A 200 10.98 -7.95 3.27
C LEU A 200 11.65 -8.22 4.63
N ALA A 201 12.97 -8.46 4.63
CA ALA A 201 13.77 -8.63 5.83
C ALA A 201 13.65 -7.45 6.81
N ASP A 202 13.44 -6.24 6.29
CA ASP A 202 13.33 -5.02 7.08
C ASP A 202 11.91 -4.76 7.59
N HIS A 203 10.93 -5.56 7.14
CA HIS A 203 9.55 -5.41 7.57
C HIS A 203 9.43 -5.58 9.10
N PRO A 204 8.88 -4.61 9.85
CA PRO A 204 8.82 -4.66 11.31
C PRO A 204 8.16 -5.93 11.88
N ALA A 205 7.15 -6.47 11.18
CA ALA A 205 6.50 -7.72 11.54
C ALA A 205 7.43 -8.94 11.58
N ARG A 206 8.51 -8.96 10.82
CA ARG A 206 9.47 -10.08 10.85
C ARG A 206 10.23 -10.17 12.17
N ARG A 207 10.17 -9.13 13.00
CA ARG A 207 10.75 -9.11 14.34
C ARG A 207 9.81 -9.71 15.39
N ILE A 208 8.60 -10.11 15.01
CA ILE A 208 7.61 -10.73 15.88
C ILE A 208 7.71 -12.25 15.69
N ALA A 209 7.87 -12.98 16.80
CA ALA A 209 7.90 -14.45 16.75
C ALA A 209 6.54 -14.98 16.24
N ARG A 210 6.58 -15.79 15.18
CA ARG A 210 5.38 -16.41 14.59
C ARG A 210 5.00 -17.66 15.38
N LEU A 211 3.71 -17.88 15.59
CA LEU A 211 3.21 -19.13 16.17
C LEU A 211 3.11 -20.20 15.08
N ALA A 212 3.95 -21.24 15.15
CA ALA A 212 3.90 -22.35 14.20
C ALA A 212 2.62 -23.19 14.38
N GLY A 213 1.95 -23.56 13.28
CA GLY A 213 0.86 -24.55 13.26
C GLY A 213 -0.53 -24.07 13.69
N LYS A 214 -0.80 -22.76 13.72
CA LYS A 214 -2.03 -22.21 14.32
C LYS A 214 -3.30 -22.25 13.44
N TYR A 215 -3.16 -22.43 12.12
CA TYR A 215 -4.29 -22.36 11.16
C TYR A 215 -4.75 -23.72 10.62
N PHE A 216 -4.12 -24.82 11.02
CA PHE A 216 -4.53 -26.16 10.61
C PHE A 216 -5.24 -26.87 11.77
N ASN A 217 -6.39 -27.49 11.51
CA ASN A 217 -7.25 -28.21 12.46
C ASN A 217 -8.14 -27.36 13.39
N MET A 218 -8.69 -26.22 12.94
CA MET A 218 -9.90 -25.68 13.60
C MET A 218 -11.10 -26.55 13.20
N ALA A 219 -11.26 -27.70 13.87
CA ALA A 219 -12.52 -28.41 13.83
C ALA A 219 -13.64 -27.44 14.18
N VAL A 220 -14.66 -27.36 13.33
CA VAL A 220 -15.88 -26.60 13.57
C VAL A 220 -16.34 -26.95 14.98
N GLN A 221 -16.21 -26.03 15.93
CA GLN A 221 -16.89 -26.18 17.21
C GLN A 221 -18.37 -26.02 16.91
N THR A 222 -19.02 -27.11 16.52
CA THR A 222 -20.46 -27.24 16.56
C THR A 222 -20.86 -26.92 17.97
N ALA A 223 -21.55 -25.79 18.16
CA ALA A 223 -22.17 -25.45 19.42
C ALA A 223 -23.00 -26.65 19.87
N ALA A 224 -22.59 -27.28 20.97
CA ALA A 224 -23.34 -28.38 21.56
C ALA A 224 -24.72 -27.83 21.92
N ALA A 225 -25.77 -28.40 21.32
CA ALA A 225 -27.14 -28.10 21.71
C ALA A 225 -27.31 -28.40 23.20
N PRO A 226 -28.01 -27.56 23.97
CA PRO A 226 -28.25 -27.83 25.39
C PRO A 226 -29.08 -29.11 25.52
N ALA A 227 -28.62 -30.02 26.37
CA ALA A 227 -29.30 -31.27 26.65
C ALA A 227 -30.69 -31.00 27.26
N PRO A 228 -31.74 -31.74 26.87
CA PRO A 228 -33.04 -31.62 27.53
C PRO A 228 -32.90 -32.10 28.98
N THR A 229 -33.28 -31.24 29.91
CA THR A 229 -33.39 -31.57 31.34
C THR A 229 -34.45 -32.66 31.56
N PRO A 230 -34.21 -33.60 32.50
CA PRO A 230 -35.14 -34.68 32.82
C PRO A 230 -36.46 -34.20 33.45
#